data_AF-A0A382KUY2-F1
#
_entry.id   AF-A0A382KUY2-F1
#
_cell.length_a   1.000
_cell.length_b   1.000
_cell.length_c   1.000
_cell.angle_alpha   90.00
_cell.angle_beta   90.00
_cell.angle_gamma   90.00
#
_symmetry.space_group_name_H-M   'P 1'
#
loop_
_entity.id
_entity.type
_entity.pdbx_description
1 polymer ?
#
loop_
_entity_poly.entity_id
_entity_poly.type
_entity_poly.pdbx_seq_one_letter_code
_entity_poly.pdbx_strand_id
1 'polypeptide(L)'
;PLTVHPGIGYDIISNHPMFNGAALGRGAQVDFQKFAATLDQLDDGVVLSVGSAIMGPQVFEKALSCVNHIRLQEGREIVSDHSMHVVDLQDGGGWDWAQGEPPITSPSYYLRFCKTYARMGGSMHYLQCDNLAFVQHLVQALSNLTPA
;
A
#
# COMPACT_ATOMS: atom_id res chain seq x y z
N PRO A 1 -0.65 14.19 -3.82
CA PRO A 1 -1.15 14.00 -5.21
C PRO A 1 -2.28 12.94 -5.19
N LEU A 2 -3.17 12.93 -6.19
CA LEU A 2 -4.12 11.83 -6.42
C LEU A 2 -3.60 10.99 -7.60
N THR A 3 -3.57 9.66 -7.44
CA THR A 3 -3.13 8.71 -8.46
C THR A 3 -4.14 7.58 -8.59
N VAL A 4 -4.29 7.04 -9.80
CA VAL A 4 -5.20 5.92 -10.10
C VAL A 4 -4.41 4.77 -10.72
N HIS A 5 -4.57 3.58 -10.16
CA HIS A 5 -3.82 2.40 -10.56
C HIS A 5 -4.79 1.28 -11.00
N PRO A 6 -5.23 1.25 -12.28
CA PRO A 6 -6.09 0.20 -12.80
C PRO A 6 -5.36 -1.15 -12.91
N GLY A 7 -6.08 -2.25 -12.65
CA GLY A 7 -5.56 -3.62 -12.76
C GLY A 7 -5.62 -4.13 -14.19
N ILE A 8 -4.59 -3.89 -15.00
CA ILE A 8 -4.56 -4.37 -16.39
C ILE A 8 -4.30 -5.89 -16.41
N GLY A 9 -5.24 -6.65 -16.97
CA GLY A 9 -5.18 -8.12 -17.03
C GLY A 9 -5.54 -8.82 -15.71
N TYR A 10 -5.84 -8.04 -14.67
CA TYR A 10 -6.38 -8.49 -13.39
C TYR A 10 -7.88 -8.17 -13.27
N ASP A 11 -8.28 -6.97 -13.69
CA ASP A 11 -9.67 -6.52 -13.63
C ASP A 11 -10.56 -7.32 -14.58
N ILE A 12 -11.86 -7.32 -14.29
CA ILE A 12 -12.89 -7.83 -15.22
C ILE A 12 -12.68 -7.14 -16.56
N ILE A 13 -12.60 -7.93 -17.63
CA ILE A 13 -12.42 -7.40 -18.99
C ILE A 13 -13.51 -6.37 -19.28
N SER A 14 -13.08 -5.14 -19.58
CA SER A 14 -14.02 -4.07 -19.88
C SER A 14 -14.51 -4.24 -21.31
N ASN A 15 -15.80 -4.57 -21.46
CA ASN A 15 -16.44 -4.77 -22.76
C ASN A 15 -17.01 -3.47 -23.36
N HIS A 16 -16.78 -2.32 -22.72
CA HIS A 16 -17.32 -1.05 -23.19
C HIS A 16 -16.56 -0.61 -24.47
N PRO A 17 -17.24 -0.18 -25.56
CA PRO A 17 -16.57 0.20 -26.80
C PRO A 17 -15.55 1.34 -26.68
N MET A 18 -15.69 2.19 -25.66
CA MET A 18 -14.72 3.27 -25.38
C MET A 18 -13.49 2.80 -24.57
N PHE A 19 -13.45 1.54 -24.13
CA PHE A 19 -12.30 1.02 -23.40
C PHE A 19 -11.05 1.04 -24.29
N ASN A 20 -10.00 1.67 -23.79
CA ASN A 20 -8.72 1.75 -24.49
C ASN A 20 -7.60 1.40 -23.51
N GLY A 21 -7.12 0.16 -23.58
CA GLY A 21 -6.06 -0.33 -22.69
C GLY A 21 -4.75 0.46 -22.81
N ALA A 22 -4.42 0.98 -23.98
CA ALA A 22 -3.24 1.82 -24.17
C ALA A 22 -3.39 3.18 -23.47
N ALA A 23 -4.57 3.79 -23.50
CA ALA A 23 -4.84 5.05 -22.79
C ALA A 23 -4.78 4.85 -21.27
N LEU A 24 -5.43 3.79 -20.75
CA LEU A 24 -5.40 3.46 -19.32
C LEU A 24 -4.00 3.11 -18.85
N GLY A 25 -3.25 2.30 -19.60
CA GLY A 25 -1.86 1.95 -19.26
C GLY A 25 -0.94 3.16 -19.22
N ARG A 26 -1.09 4.11 -20.17
CA ARG A 26 -0.33 5.38 -20.12
C ARG A 26 -0.69 6.21 -18.89
N GLY A 27 -1.98 6.33 -18.57
CA GLY A 27 -2.43 7.04 -17.37
C GLY A 27 -1.88 6.41 -16.09
N ALA A 28 -2.00 5.09 -15.97
CA ALA A 28 -1.48 4.31 -14.85
C ALA A 28 0.04 4.48 -14.67
N GLN A 29 0.80 4.53 -15.77
CA GLN A 29 2.25 4.72 -15.73
C GLN A 29 2.62 6.12 -15.19
N VAL A 30 1.94 7.17 -15.66
CA VAL A 30 2.17 8.54 -15.17
C VAL A 30 1.86 8.63 -13.68
N ASP A 31 0.76 8.01 -13.25
CA ASP A 31 0.34 8.00 -11.86
C ASP A 31 1.26 7.14 -10.98
N PHE A 32 1.78 6.02 -11.50
CA PHE A 32 2.83 5.23 -10.83
C PHE A 32 4.09 6.06 -10.57
N GLN A 33 4.54 6.84 -11.56
CA GLN A 33 5.71 7.70 -11.39
C GLN A 33 5.49 8.79 -10.33
N LYS A 34 4.30 9.43 -10.31
CA LYS A 34 3.95 10.41 -9.26
C LYS A 34 3.90 9.78 -7.87
N PHE A 35 3.33 8.58 -7.77
CA PHE A 35 3.26 7.84 -6.51
C PHE A 35 4.67 7.48 -6.03
N ALA A 36 5.52 6.91 -6.89
CA ALA A 36 6.92 6.61 -6.59
C ALA A 36 7.70 7.86 -6.14
N ALA A 37 7.52 9.00 -6.80
CA ALA A 37 8.14 10.26 -6.38
C ALA A 37 7.69 10.73 -4.99
N THR A 38 6.46 10.39 -4.57
CA THR A 38 5.98 10.64 -3.20
C THR A 38 6.61 9.65 -2.21
N LEU A 39 6.79 8.39 -2.60
CA LEU A 39 7.46 7.38 -1.77
C LEU A 39 8.95 7.64 -1.57
N ASP A 40 9.60 8.37 -2.49
CA ASP A 40 10.99 8.85 -2.30
C ASP A 40 11.13 9.89 -1.18
N GLN A 41 10.04 10.28 -0.51
CA GLN A 41 10.05 11.15 0.67
C GLN A 41 9.37 10.48 1.87
N LEU A 42 9.29 9.14 1.87
CA LEU A 42 8.56 8.39 2.88
C LEU A 42 9.36 8.17 4.18
N ASP A 43 10.62 8.60 4.26
CA ASP A 43 11.40 8.47 5.51
C ASP A 43 10.63 9.08 6.69
N ASP A 44 10.57 8.36 7.81
CA ASP A 44 9.78 8.71 9.01
C ASP A 44 8.26 8.89 8.78
N GLY A 45 7.77 8.51 7.59
CA GLY A 45 6.42 8.75 7.13
C GLY A 45 5.44 7.62 7.46
N VAL A 46 4.18 7.85 7.11
CA VAL A 46 3.08 6.90 7.36
C VAL A 46 2.38 6.54 6.07
N VAL A 47 2.20 5.24 5.83
CA VAL A 47 1.38 4.69 4.76
C VAL A 47 0.11 4.10 5.36
N LEU A 48 -1.03 4.50 4.82
CA LEU A 48 -2.32 3.96 5.20
C LEU A 48 -2.95 3.26 3.99
N SER A 49 -3.18 1.95 4.12
CA SER A 49 -3.82 1.11 3.10
C SER A 49 -5.18 0.65 3.60
N VAL A 50 -6.26 1.31 3.15
CA VAL A 50 -7.64 1.01 3.56
C VAL A 50 -8.37 0.25 2.45
N GLY A 51 -8.85 -0.96 2.76
CA GLY A 51 -9.74 -1.74 1.89
C GLY A 51 -9.12 -2.23 0.58
N SER A 52 -7.81 -2.45 0.56
CA SER A 52 -7.10 -2.83 -0.65
C SER A 52 -6.15 -4.00 -0.43
N ALA A 53 -6.68 -5.21 -0.56
CA ALA A 53 -5.92 -6.46 -0.47
C ALA A 53 -5.08 -6.81 -1.72
N ILE A 54 -5.21 -6.08 -2.83
CA ILE A 54 -4.50 -6.46 -4.08
C ILE A 54 -3.73 -5.28 -4.67
N MET A 55 -4.40 -4.24 -5.16
CA MET A 55 -3.70 -3.17 -5.89
C MET A 55 -2.78 -2.36 -4.98
N GLY A 56 -3.23 -1.97 -3.79
CA GLY A 56 -2.45 -1.28 -2.76
C GLY A 56 -1.07 -1.92 -2.50
N PRO A 57 -1.00 -3.16 -1.99
CA PRO A 57 0.28 -3.81 -1.71
C PRO A 57 1.11 -4.01 -2.97
N GLN A 58 0.49 -4.36 -4.11
CA GLN A 58 1.23 -4.65 -5.34
C GLN A 58 1.84 -3.38 -5.96
N VAL A 59 1.13 -2.25 -5.95
CA VAL A 59 1.63 -0.96 -6.44
C VAL A 59 2.69 -0.41 -5.49
N PHE A 60 2.43 -0.46 -4.17
CA PHE A 60 3.35 0.01 -3.15
C PHE A 60 4.70 -0.73 -3.19
N GLU A 61 4.68 -2.07 -3.21
CA GLU A 61 5.91 -2.88 -3.29
C GLU A 61 6.78 -2.50 -4.49
N LYS A 62 6.16 -2.30 -5.66
CA LYS A 62 6.87 -2.04 -6.93
C LYS A 62 7.40 -0.62 -6.95
N ALA A 63 6.62 0.34 -6.47
CA ALA A 63 7.03 1.73 -6.39
C ALA A 63 8.19 1.91 -5.41
N LEU A 64 8.08 1.34 -4.19
CA LEU A 64 9.13 1.45 -3.18
C LEU A 64 10.41 0.70 -3.61
N SER A 65 10.28 -0.45 -4.28
CA SER A 65 11.43 -1.16 -4.85
C SER A 65 12.14 -0.33 -5.92
N CYS A 66 11.41 0.37 -6.80
CA CYS A 66 12.00 1.29 -7.77
C CYS A 66 12.70 2.47 -7.10
N VAL A 67 12.08 3.08 -6.09
CA VAL A 67 12.65 4.18 -5.31
C VAL A 67 13.97 3.75 -4.65
N ASN A 68 13.96 2.62 -3.95
CA ASN A 68 15.16 2.10 -3.28
C ASN A 68 16.27 1.77 -4.29
N HIS A 69 15.93 1.23 -5.46
CA HIS A 69 16.91 0.99 -6.51
C HIS A 69 17.58 2.29 -6.97
N ILE A 70 16.81 3.35 -7.20
CA ILE A 70 17.32 4.67 -7.62
C ILE A 70 18.16 5.30 -6.50
N ARG A 71 17.66 5.30 -5.26
CA ARG A 71 18.39 5.78 -4.07
C ARG A 71 19.78 5.16 -3.96
N LEU A 72 19.87 3.83 -4.08
CA LEU A 72 21.14 3.11 -4.04
C LEU A 72 22.07 3.49 -5.18
N GLN A 73 21.55 3.71 -6.40
CA GLN A 73 22.35 4.20 -7.54
C GLN A 73 22.91 5.61 -7.30
N GLU A 74 22.20 6.43 -6.55
CA GLU A 74 22.60 7.80 -6.18
C GLU A 74 23.47 7.85 -4.91
N GLY A 75 23.77 6.71 -4.29
CA GLY A 75 24.53 6.64 -3.03
C GLY A 75 23.75 7.08 -1.80
N ARG A 76 22.41 7.09 -1.87
CA ARG A 76 21.51 7.31 -0.73
C ARG A 76 21.17 5.97 -0.07
N GLU A 77 20.83 6.03 1.22
CA GLU A 77 20.22 4.89 1.93
C GLU A 77 18.82 4.61 1.38
N ILE A 78 18.35 3.37 1.53
CA ILE A 78 16.96 3.00 1.21
C ILE A 78 15.97 3.74 2.11
N VAL A 79 14.71 3.83 1.70
CA VAL A 79 13.64 4.40 2.56
C VAL A 79 13.59 3.66 3.89
N SER A 80 13.62 4.40 5.00
CA SER A 80 13.62 3.83 6.35
C SER A 80 12.62 4.50 7.30
N ASP A 81 12.40 3.86 8.44
CA ASP A 81 11.65 4.41 9.59
C ASP A 81 10.19 4.79 9.32
N HIS A 82 9.63 4.34 8.20
CA HIS A 82 8.21 4.49 7.90
C HIS A 82 7.34 3.46 8.63
N SER A 83 6.08 3.82 8.89
CA SER A 83 5.06 2.88 9.36
C SER A 83 3.99 2.62 8.31
N MET A 84 3.46 1.39 8.31
CA MET A 84 2.41 0.95 7.40
C MET A 84 1.22 0.46 8.22
N HIS A 85 0.07 1.08 8.02
CA HIS A 85 -1.19 0.70 8.65
C HIS A 85 -2.12 0.12 7.59
N VAL A 86 -2.35 -1.19 7.67
CA VAL A 86 -3.18 -1.93 6.73
C VAL A 86 -4.51 -2.21 7.40
N VAL A 87 -5.58 -1.67 6.81
CA VAL A 87 -6.95 -1.79 7.31
C VAL A 87 -7.78 -2.52 6.26
N ASP A 88 -8.40 -3.64 6.65
CA ASP A 88 -9.28 -4.38 5.76
C ASP A 88 -10.40 -5.07 6.56
N LEU A 89 -11.50 -5.40 5.89
CA LEU A 89 -12.60 -6.18 6.48
C LEU A 89 -12.19 -7.65 6.68
N GLN A 90 -11.28 -8.14 5.84
CA GLN A 90 -10.78 -9.50 5.87
C GLN A 90 -10.10 -9.83 7.22
N ASP A 91 -10.24 -11.08 7.67
CA ASP A 91 -9.50 -11.55 8.84
C ASP A 91 -7.97 -11.54 8.58
N GLY A 92 -7.21 -11.04 9.56
CA GLY A 92 -5.76 -10.92 9.50
C GLY A 92 -5.00 -12.24 9.63
N GLY A 93 -5.71 -13.37 9.67
CA GLY A 93 -5.16 -14.71 9.84
C GLY A 93 -4.76 -15.02 11.28
N GLY A 94 -5.29 -14.32 12.28
CA GLY A 94 -4.96 -14.54 13.71
C GLY A 94 -3.47 -14.38 14.07
N TRP A 95 -2.72 -13.63 13.25
CA TRP A 95 -1.30 -13.35 13.46
C TRP A 95 -1.08 -11.88 13.81
N ASP A 96 -0.18 -11.62 14.76
CA ASP A 96 0.25 -10.26 15.07
C ASP A 96 1.31 -9.80 14.06
N TRP A 97 0.85 -9.08 13.03
CA TRP A 97 1.71 -8.57 11.96
C TRP A 97 2.73 -7.52 12.42
N ALA A 98 2.61 -6.98 13.64
CA ALA A 98 3.65 -6.13 14.22
C ALA A 98 4.93 -6.91 14.56
N GLN A 99 4.85 -8.24 14.66
CA GLN A 99 5.99 -9.13 14.88
C GLN A 99 6.67 -9.56 13.58
N GLY A 100 6.20 -9.06 12.42
CA GLY A 100 6.74 -9.38 11.10
C GLY A 100 6.06 -10.59 10.44
N GLU A 101 6.76 -11.19 9.47
CA GLU A 101 6.23 -12.28 8.65
C GLU A 101 6.06 -13.58 9.48
N PRO A 102 4.88 -14.24 9.43
CA PRO A 102 4.65 -15.52 10.11
C PRO A 102 5.50 -16.65 9.51
N PRO A 103 5.70 -17.78 10.24
CA PRO A 103 6.39 -18.95 9.69
C PRO A 103 5.59 -19.63 8.56
N ILE A 104 6.27 -20.29 7.62
CA ILE A 104 5.66 -20.99 6.47
C ILE A 104 4.64 -22.08 6.85
N THR A 105 4.71 -22.57 8.09
CA THR A 105 3.78 -23.55 8.66
C THR A 105 2.46 -22.94 9.14
N SER A 106 2.38 -21.61 9.25
CA SER A 106 1.16 -20.90 9.61
C SER A 106 0.31 -20.60 8.37
N PRO A 107 -1.03 -20.79 8.40
CA PRO A 107 -1.93 -20.36 7.32
C PRO A 107 -1.79 -18.86 6.99
N SER A 108 -1.50 -18.01 7.99
CA SER A 108 -1.36 -16.56 7.84
C SER A 108 -0.19 -16.18 6.92
N TYR A 109 0.79 -17.08 6.73
CA TYR A 109 1.87 -16.93 5.75
C TYR A 109 1.37 -16.77 4.31
N TYR A 110 0.18 -17.30 4.01
CA TYR A 110 -0.40 -17.24 2.68
C TYR A 110 -1.35 -16.04 2.51
N LEU A 111 -1.51 -15.20 3.54
CA LEU A 111 -2.23 -13.93 3.47
C LEU A 111 -1.39 -12.89 2.70
N ARG A 112 -1.53 -12.91 1.38
CA ARG A 112 -0.59 -12.26 0.44
C ARG A 112 -0.40 -10.78 0.68
N PHE A 113 -1.44 -10.03 1.00
CA PHE A 113 -1.35 -8.57 1.17
C PHE A 113 -0.57 -8.18 2.40
N CYS A 114 -0.89 -8.78 3.56
CA CYS A 114 -0.15 -8.57 4.79
C CYS A 114 1.31 -8.98 4.62
N LYS A 115 1.56 -10.15 4.03
CA LYS A 115 2.91 -10.61 3.72
C LYS A 115 3.69 -9.65 2.83
N THR A 116 3.02 -9.03 1.86
CA THR A 116 3.67 -8.07 0.96
C THR A 116 4.12 -6.85 1.76
N TYR A 117 3.23 -6.24 2.55
CA TYR A 117 3.59 -5.11 3.41
C TYR A 117 4.67 -5.43 4.44
N ALA A 118 4.60 -6.60 5.09
CA ALA A 118 5.60 -7.03 6.08
C ALA A 118 7.04 -7.13 5.53
N ARG A 119 7.21 -7.17 4.21
CA ARG A 119 8.51 -7.26 3.53
C ARG A 119 9.06 -5.91 3.05
N MET A 120 8.31 -4.82 3.20
CA MET A 120 8.65 -3.52 2.62
C MET A 120 9.51 -2.62 3.52
N GLY A 121 10.13 -3.18 4.56
CA GLY A 121 10.83 -2.40 5.58
C GLY A 121 9.86 -1.58 6.45
N GLY A 122 10.39 -0.90 7.46
CA GLY A 122 9.55 -0.15 8.42
C GLY A 122 8.72 -1.06 9.34
N SER A 123 7.78 -0.45 10.06
CA SER A 123 6.84 -1.17 10.94
C SER A 123 5.51 -1.41 10.25
N MET A 124 4.93 -2.60 10.42
CA MET A 124 3.62 -2.94 9.86
C MET A 124 2.60 -3.18 10.99
N HIS A 125 1.43 -2.60 10.86
CA HIS A 125 0.28 -2.85 11.73
C HIS A 125 -0.93 -3.26 10.90
N TYR A 126 -1.61 -4.31 11.34
CA TYR A 126 -2.85 -4.77 10.73
C TYR A 126 -4.05 -4.47 11.64
N LEU A 127 -5.13 -3.94 11.07
CA LEU A 127 -6.39 -3.73 11.76
C LEU A 127 -7.53 -4.31 10.91
N GLN A 128 -8.17 -5.35 11.44
CA GLN A 128 -9.43 -5.82 10.87
C GLN A 128 -10.55 -4.85 11.26
N CYS A 129 -11.11 -4.13 10.30
CA CYS A 129 -12.17 -3.15 10.55
C CYS A 129 -13.00 -2.90 9.30
N ASP A 130 -14.26 -2.52 9.49
CA ASP A 130 -15.05 -1.94 8.40
C ASP A 130 -14.41 -0.61 7.95
N ASN A 131 -14.21 -0.47 6.63
CA ASN A 131 -13.47 0.67 6.07
C ASN A 131 -14.17 2.01 6.33
N LEU A 132 -15.51 2.04 6.31
CA LEU A 132 -16.27 3.26 6.57
C LEU A 132 -16.15 3.65 8.04
N ALA A 133 -16.34 2.68 8.94
CA ALA A 133 -16.14 2.89 10.37
C ALA A 133 -14.73 3.41 10.64
N PHE A 134 -13.69 2.79 10.09
CA PHE A 134 -12.31 3.23 10.26
C PHE A 134 -12.10 4.70 9.83
N VAL A 135 -12.54 5.05 8.61
CA VAL A 135 -12.37 6.42 8.08
C VAL A 135 -13.14 7.44 8.92
N GLN A 136 -14.36 7.13 9.37
CA GLN A 136 -15.15 8.02 10.24
C GLN A 136 -14.45 8.28 11.58
N HIS A 137 -13.93 7.23 12.22
CA HIS A 137 -13.20 7.37 13.48
C HIS A 137 -11.88 8.11 13.29
N LEU A 138 -11.16 7.87 12.19
CA LEU A 138 -9.94 8.61 11.86
C LEU A 138 -10.22 10.11 11.69
N VAL A 139 -11.27 10.48 10.94
CA VAL A 139 -11.67 11.88 10.74
C VAL A 139 -12.05 12.54 12.07
N GLN A 140 -12.80 11.84 12.93
CA GLN A 140 -13.16 12.35 14.27
C GLN A 140 -11.92 12.54 15.14
N ALA A 141 -11.01 11.56 15.16
CA ALA A 141 -9.76 11.64 15.91
C ALA A 141 -8.92 12.83 15.45
N LEU A 142 -8.73 13.00 14.14
CA LEU A 142 -7.98 14.11 13.56
C LEU A 142 -8.65 15.48 13.83
N SER A 143 -9.98 15.54 13.85
CA SER A 143 -10.72 16.79 14.16
C SER A 143 -10.63 17.19 15.63
N ASN A 144 -10.42 16.21 16.52
CA ASN A 144 -10.26 16.42 17.95
C ASN A 144 -8.80 16.69 18.35
N LEU A 145 -7.84 16.52 17.42
CA LEU A 145 -6.48 16.99 17.62
C LEU A 145 -6.50 18.52 17.56
N THR A 146 -6.22 19.16 18.70
CA THR A 146 -5.89 20.59 18.70
C THR A 146 -4.67 20.76 17.77
N PRO A 147 -4.73 21.65 16.75
CA PRO A 147 -3.56 21.89 15.92
C PRO A 147 -2.40 22.33 16.82
N ALA A 148 -1.25 21.65 16.65
CA ALA A 148 0.00 21.96 17.33
C ALA A 148 0.55 23.31 16.88
#